data_AF-A0A4Q3CNM1-F1
#
_entry.id   AF-A0A4Q3CNM1-F1
#
_cell.length_a   1.000
_cell.length_b   1.000
_cell.length_c   1.000
_cell.angle_alpha   90.00
_cell.angle_beta   90.00
_cell.angle_gamma   90.00
#
_symmetry.space_group_name_H-M   'P 1'
#
loop_
_entity.id
_entity.type
_entity.pdbx_description
1 polymer ?
#
loop_
_entity_poly.entity_id
_entity_poly.type
_entity_poly.pdbx_seq_one_letter_code
_entity_poly.pdbx_strand_id
1 'polypeptide(L)'
;MTGHTSRNRLGIFALRAAPIQISYLGYPGTTGAPFFDYMIADRRLIPPEQRAYYSEKIIYLPHQYQAQDDHPPLPAHMPSRAELGLPDRGFVFCAINNSYKIGPAEFAIWTRLLKQVEGSVLWMLRSDAVFERNMLCRAAVEGVDPARIIFCDRSGLADYLAKLTLADLFLDSFTYNAGATASHALWAGLPVLTRTGAGYTARMAGSLLHAIGLPELITTSDQDYEALALALATDPERLARIKTKLGANRATEPLFDTNLFTHHIELGYQHAYQRYFIGLAPDDIDVADRRTAR
;
A
#
# COMPACT_ATOMS: atom_id res chain seq x y z
N MET A 1 2.47 7.31 17.10
CA MET A 1 2.13 7.26 15.67
C MET A 1 3.16 7.91 14.75
N THR A 2 3.74 9.08 15.07
CA THR A 2 4.56 9.82 14.10
C THR A 2 5.97 9.26 13.86
N GLY A 3 6.57 8.53 14.80
CA GLY A 3 7.95 8.02 14.66
C GLY A 3 8.92 9.12 14.22
N HIS A 4 9.74 8.85 13.20
CA HIS A 4 10.71 9.81 12.63
C HIS A 4 10.12 10.73 11.54
N THR A 5 8.79 10.87 11.46
CA THR A 5 8.17 11.84 10.55
C THR A 5 8.19 13.27 11.13
N SER A 6 7.79 14.24 10.31
CA SER A 6 7.78 15.65 10.70
C SER A 6 6.86 15.92 11.90
N ARG A 7 7.22 16.92 12.70
CA ARG A 7 6.46 17.34 13.91
C ARG A 7 6.26 16.21 14.94
N ASN A 8 7.16 15.23 14.97
CA ASN A 8 7.11 14.19 16.00
C ASN A 8 7.34 14.76 17.41
N ARG A 9 7.02 13.92 18.40
CA ARG A 9 7.13 14.21 19.83
C ARG A 9 7.90 13.11 20.56
N LEU A 10 8.94 12.56 19.92
CA LEU A 10 9.72 11.44 20.46
C LEU A 10 10.29 11.74 21.85
N GLY A 11 10.60 13.01 22.16
CA GLY A 11 11.05 13.42 23.49
C GLY A 11 10.07 13.09 24.62
N ILE A 12 8.75 13.13 24.37
CA ILE A 12 7.74 12.72 25.38
C ILE A 12 7.86 11.22 25.68
N PHE A 13 8.08 10.41 24.64
CA PHE A 13 8.26 8.97 24.76
C PHE A 13 9.60 8.62 25.43
N ALA A 14 10.66 9.40 25.20
CA ALA A 14 11.95 9.22 25.88
C ALA A 14 11.84 9.40 27.41
N LEU A 15 10.91 10.24 27.89
CA LEU A 15 10.60 10.40 29.30
C LEU A 15 9.77 9.25 29.88
N ARG A 16 9.39 8.26 29.06
CA ARG A 16 8.55 7.11 29.43
C ARG A 16 7.25 7.53 30.12
N ALA A 17 6.49 8.40 29.47
CA ALA A 17 5.23 8.94 29.99
C ALA A 17 4.13 7.87 30.24
N ALA A 18 4.28 6.67 29.68
CA ALA A 18 3.45 5.52 29.95
C ALA A 18 4.31 4.26 30.20
N PRO A 19 3.83 3.28 31.00
CA PRO A 19 4.59 2.05 31.29
C PRO A 19 4.79 1.18 30.05
N ILE A 20 3.87 1.24 29.09
CA ILE A 20 3.96 0.57 27.79
C ILE A 20 3.85 1.64 26.70
N GLN A 21 4.79 1.65 25.77
CA GLN A 21 4.80 2.57 24.63
C GLN A 21 4.87 1.79 23.31
N ILE A 22 3.90 2.03 22.43
CA ILE A 22 3.71 1.27 21.18
C ILE A 22 3.87 2.20 19.97
N SER A 23 4.75 1.82 19.05
CA SER A 23 4.89 2.45 17.74
C SER A 23 3.88 1.86 16.77
N TYR A 24 3.16 2.71 16.03
CA TYR A 24 2.16 2.25 15.08
C TYR A 24 1.91 3.26 13.94
N LEU A 25 1.82 2.71 12.74
CA LEU A 25 1.26 3.27 11.49
C LEU A 25 2.03 4.42 10.83
N GLY A 26 2.22 5.53 11.52
CA GLY A 26 2.63 6.79 10.87
C GLY A 26 4.10 6.82 10.42
N TYR A 27 4.97 5.95 10.95
CA TYR A 27 6.34 5.77 10.47
C TYR A 27 6.57 4.30 10.07
N PRO A 28 6.85 4.02 8.78
CA PRO A 28 6.94 2.67 8.26
C PRO A 28 8.34 2.06 8.47
N GLY A 29 8.74 1.88 9.73
CA GLY A 29 10.03 1.32 10.10
C GLY A 29 10.29 1.36 11.61
N THR A 30 11.34 0.67 12.04
CA THR A 30 11.82 0.66 13.44
C THR A 30 12.11 2.09 13.93
N THR A 31 11.69 2.43 15.14
CA THR A 31 12.11 3.70 15.75
C THR A 31 13.58 3.66 16.16
N GLY A 32 14.16 2.47 16.37
CA GLY A 32 15.52 2.29 16.85
C GLY A 32 15.73 2.79 18.29
N ALA A 33 14.64 3.10 18.99
CA ALA A 33 14.69 3.81 20.26
C ALA A 33 14.42 2.84 21.43
N PRO A 34 15.21 2.91 22.52
CA PRO A 34 15.08 1.99 23.66
C PRO A 34 13.81 2.26 24.50
N PHE A 35 13.04 3.29 24.14
CA PHE A 35 11.85 3.70 24.87
C PHE A 35 10.55 3.25 24.19
N PHE A 36 10.56 2.63 23.01
CA PHE A 36 9.38 1.93 22.50
C PHE A 36 9.46 0.45 22.81
N ASP A 37 8.44 -0.08 23.49
CA ASP A 37 8.40 -1.50 23.87
C ASP A 37 7.90 -2.36 22.72
N TYR A 38 6.87 -1.88 22.02
CA TYR A 38 6.21 -2.63 20.96
C TYR A 38 6.05 -1.84 19.66
N MET A 39 5.91 -2.57 18.56
CA MET A 39 5.42 -2.09 17.27
C MET A 39 4.28 -2.99 16.80
N ILE A 40 3.24 -2.40 16.23
CA ILE A 40 2.16 -3.16 15.58
C ILE A 40 2.53 -3.42 14.11
N ALA A 41 2.48 -4.69 13.71
CA ALA A 41 2.73 -5.14 12.34
C ALA A 41 1.94 -6.43 12.04
N ASP A 42 2.21 -7.06 10.89
CA ASP A 42 1.75 -8.41 10.56
C ASP A 42 2.92 -9.25 10.02
N ARG A 43 2.70 -10.56 9.88
CA ARG A 43 3.74 -11.52 9.46
C ARG A 43 4.15 -11.37 7.99
N ARG A 44 3.35 -10.70 7.15
CA ARG A 44 3.72 -10.42 5.76
C ARG A 44 4.61 -9.20 5.69
N LEU A 45 4.36 -8.20 6.52
CA LEU A 45 5.11 -6.96 6.61
C LEU A 45 6.47 -7.13 7.28
N ILE A 46 6.51 -7.83 8.42
CA ILE A 46 7.74 -8.17 9.15
C ILE A 46 7.81 -9.70 9.31
N PRO A 47 8.27 -10.42 8.28
CA PRO A 47 8.41 -11.87 8.38
C PRO A 47 9.55 -12.25 9.36
N PRO A 48 9.59 -13.50 9.87
CA PRO A 48 10.56 -13.93 10.88
C PRO A 48 12.02 -13.61 10.53
N GLU A 49 12.40 -13.73 9.27
CA GLU A 49 13.75 -13.44 8.77
C GLU A 49 14.13 -11.95 8.84
N GLN A 50 13.15 -11.04 8.89
CA GLN A 50 13.38 -9.60 9.03
C GLN A 50 13.24 -9.14 10.49
N ARG A 51 12.81 -10.02 11.41
CA ARG A 51 12.51 -9.66 12.81
C ARG A 51 13.71 -9.02 13.52
N ALA A 52 14.93 -9.47 13.23
CA ALA A 52 16.16 -9.00 13.88
C ALA A 52 16.47 -7.51 13.63
N TYR A 53 15.86 -6.87 12.61
CA TYR A 53 16.11 -5.46 12.27
C TYR A 53 15.21 -4.47 13.02
N TYR A 54 14.39 -4.95 13.95
CA TYR A 54 13.45 -4.13 14.71
C TYR A 54 13.80 -4.14 16.19
N SER A 55 13.97 -2.96 16.78
CA SER A 55 14.29 -2.80 18.20
C SER A 55 13.11 -3.14 19.10
N GLU A 56 11.90 -2.82 18.64
CA GLU A 56 10.66 -3.06 19.33
C GLU A 56 10.30 -4.55 19.31
N LYS A 57 9.52 -4.99 20.30
CA LYS A 57 8.78 -6.24 20.23
C LYS A 57 7.60 -6.10 19.28
N ILE A 58 7.27 -7.14 18.53
CA ILE A 58 6.23 -7.02 17.51
C ILE A 58 4.92 -7.59 18.04
N ILE A 59 3.86 -6.78 17.97
CA ILE A 59 2.48 -7.24 18.08
C ILE A 59 2.03 -7.58 16.65
N TYR A 60 2.05 -8.86 16.33
CA TYR A 60 1.62 -9.40 15.06
C TYR A 60 0.10 -9.52 15.02
N LEU A 61 -0.53 -8.65 14.24
CA LEU A 61 -1.94 -8.79 13.87
C LEU A 61 -2.11 -9.92 12.84
N PRO A 62 -3.28 -10.59 12.81
CA PRO A 62 -3.43 -11.80 12.02
C PRO A 62 -3.41 -11.58 10.50
N HIS A 63 -3.95 -10.45 10.04
CA HIS A 63 -4.28 -10.22 8.62
C HIS A 63 -3.47 -9.09 7.99
N GLN A 64 -3.56 -7.88 8.56
CA GLN A 64 -2.85 -6.70 8.09
C GLN A 64 -2.44 -5.81 9.26
N TYR A 65 -1.37 -5.04 9.07
CA TYR A 65 -0.95 -4.01 10.02
C TYR A 65 -1.81 -2.75 9.96
N GLN A 66 -2.36 -2.40 8.79
CA GLN A 66 -2.97 -1.09 8.55
C GLN A 66 -4.46 -1.09 8.89
N ALA A 67 -4.86 -0.19 9.79
CA ALA A 67 -6.27 0.17 9.99
C ALA A 67 -6.83 0.80 8.71
N GLN A 68 -8.01 0.34 8.30
CA GLN A 68 -8.76 0.90 7.17
C GLN A 68 -10.10 1.46 7.66
N ASP A 69 -10.67 2.33 6.84
CA ASP A 69 -12.06 2.76 6.97
C ASP A 69 -12.91 1.94 5.99
N ASP A 70 -14.03 1.42 6.47
CA ASP A 70 -15.03 0.66 5.71
C ASP A 70 -16.22 1.52 5.27
N HIS A 71 -16.19 2.82 5.59
CA HIS A 71 -17.21 3.81 5.22
C HIS A 71 -16.60 5.09 4.62
N PRO A 72 -15.72 4.98 3.59
CA PRO A 72 -15.15 6.18 2.98
C PRO A 72 -16.23 7.03 2.30
N PRO A 73 -15.97 8.35 2.15
CA PRO A 73 -16.94 9.29 1.63
C PRO A 73 -17.31 9.00 0.17
N LEU A 74 -18.59 9.19 -0.14
CA LEU A 74 -19.09 9.11 -1.51
C LEU A 74 -18.77 10.41 -2.27
N PRO A 75 -18.36 10.32 -3.54
CA PRO A 75 -18.14 11.50 -4.37
C PRO A 75 -19.47 12.19 -4.70
N ALA A 76 -19.43 13.52 -4.86
CA ALA A 76 -20.57 14.28 -5.34
C ALA A 76 -20.81 14.10 -6.85
N HIS A 77 -19.75 13.76 -7.60
CA HIS A 77 -19.75 13.59 -9.05
C HIS A 77 -18.80 12.45 -9.44
N MET A 78 -19.21 11.60 -10.38
CA MET A 78 -18.35 10.58 -10.96
C MET A 78 -17.68 11.16 -12.22
N PRO A 79 -16.35 11.37 -12.22
CA PRO A 79 -15.68 11.97 -13.36
C PRO A 79 -15.68 11.02 -14.56
N SER A 80 -15.66 11.59 -15.76
CA SER A 80 -15.36 10.86 -16.99
C SER A 80 -13.84 10.77 -17.23
N ARG A 81 -13.40 9.84 -18.10
CA ARG A 81 -11.99 9.78 -18.54
C ARG A 81 -11.55 11.11 -19.19
N ALA A 82 -12.40 11.68 -20.04
CA ALA A 82 -12.14 12.95 -20.72
C ALA A 82 -11.92 14.12 -19.74
N GLU A 83 -12.71 14.22 -18.67
CA GLU A 83 -12.54 15.25 -17.61
C GLU A 83 -11.16 15.18 -16.92
N LEU A 84 -10.54 14.00 -16.90
CA LEU A 84 -9.23 13.76 -16.28
C LEU A 84 -8.08 13.72 -17.31
N GLY A 85 -8.36 14.04 -18.57
CA GLY A 85 -7.39 13.98 -19.65
C GLY A 85 -6.96 12.56 -20.04
N LEU A 86 -7.70 11.53 -19.61
CA LEU A 86 -7.47 10.13 -19.95
C LEU A 86 -8.12 9.80 -21.31
N PRO A 87 -7.56 8.86 -22.08
CA PRO A 87 -8.14 8.45 -23.35
C PRO A 87 -9.42 7.62 -23.13
N ASP A 88 -10.42 7.82 -24.00
CA ASP A 88 -11.70 7.10 -23.95
C ASP A 88 -11.53 5.58 -24.11
N ARG A 89 -10.49 5.16 -24.83
CA ARG A 89 -10.10 3.77 -25.07
C ARG A 89 -8.63 3.57 -24.77
N GLY A 90 -8.27 2.33 -24.44
CA GLY A 90 -6.90 1.97 -24.07
C GLY A 90 -6.75 1.73 -22.57
N PHE A 91 -5.63 1.11 -22.23
CA PHE A 91 -5.34 0.65 -20.88
C PHE A 91 -4.74 1.77 -20.03
N VAL A 92 -5.29 2.04 -18.85
CA VAL A 92 -4.78 3.07 -17.94
C VAL A 92 -3.98 2.40 -16.82
N PHE A 93 -2.66 2.41 -16.95
CA PHE A 93 -1.77 2.09 -15.85
C PHE A 93 -1.76 3.25 -14.85
N CYS A 94 -2.05 2.98 -13.59
CA CYS A 94 -2.07 4.00 -12.54
C CYS A 94 -0.85 3.85 -11.62
N ALA A 95 -0.09 4.92 -11.45
CA ALA A 95 1.03 5.02 -10.52
C ALA A 95 0.88 6.30 -9.67
N ILE A 96 -0.34 6.59 -9.22
CA ILE A 96 -0.64 7.74 -8.37
C ILE A 96 -0.05 7.52 -6.98
N ASN A 97 1.22 7.87 -6.81
CA ASN A 97 1.96 7.80 -5.55
C ASN A 97 2.79 9.07 -5.38
N ASN A 98 3.37 9.28 -4.20
CA ASN A 98 4.30 10.40 -4.03
C ASN A 98 5.54 10.20 -4.93
N SER A 99 6.00 11.28 -5.55
CA SER A 99 7.11 11.28 -6.53
C SER A 99 8.38 10.61 -6.02
N TYR A 100 8.75 10.83 -4.76
CA TYR A 100 9.95 10.24 -4.14
C TYR A 100 9.91 8.71 -4.00
N LYS A 101 8.75 8.07 -4.21
CA LYS A 101 8.63 6.62 -4.18
C LYS A 101 9.00 5.97 -5.52
N ILE A 102 9.02 6.75 -6.60
CA ILE A 102 9.16 6.25 -7.95
C ILE A 102 10.64 6.25 -8.33
N GLY A 103 11.21 5.05 -8.37
CA GLY A 103 12.58 4.80 -8.77
C GLY A 103 12.77 4.58 -10.28
N PRO A 104 14.04 4.60 -10.75
CA PRO A 104 14.36 4.33 -12.15
C PRO A 104 14.03 2.91 -12.61
N ALA A 105 14.07 1.92 -11.72
CA ALA A 105 13.90 0.50 -12.06
C ALA A 105 12.45 0.20 -12.47
N GLU A 106 11.49 0.57 -11.63
CA GLU A 106 10.07 0.43 -11.93
C GLU A 106 9.65 1.32 -13.09
N PHE A 107 10.15 2.56 -13.18
CA PHE A 107 9.80 3.44 -14.29
C PHE A 107 10.28 2.89 -15.65
N ALA A 108 11.45 2.24 -15.69
CA ALA A 108 11.94 1.57 -16.90
C ALA A 108 11.05 0.37 -17.31
N ILE A 109 10.46 -0.34 -16.35
CA ILE A 109 9.45 -1.37 -16.66
C ILE A 109 8.19 -0.70 -17.22
N TRP A 110 7.72 0.38 -16.59
CA TRP A 110 6.49 1.06 -17.01
C TRP A 110 6.60 1.62 -18.43
N THR A 111 7.75 2.18 -18.82
CA THR A 111 7.97 2.62 -20.22
C THR A 111 7.98 1.45 -21.20
N ARG A 112 8.56 0.28 -20.84
CA ARG A 112 8.47 -0.93 -21.66
C ARG A 112 7.05 -1.45 -21.79
N LEU A 113 6.25 -1.40 -20.72
CA LEU A 113 4.82 -1.76 -20.77
C LEU A 113 4.05 -0.84 -21.71
N LEU A 114 4.29 0.47 -21.66
CA LEU A 114 3.68 1.42 -22.60
C LEU A 114 4.01 1.06 -24.05
N LYS A 115 5.26 0.69 -24.35
CA LYS A 115 5.66 0.28 -25.72
C LYS A 115 4.97 -1.00 -26.18
N GLN A 116 4.76 -1.95 -25.27
CA GLN A 116 4.16 -3.25 -25.59
C GLN A 116 2.63 -3.21 -25.65
N VAL A 117 1.99 -2.30 -24.92
CA VAL A 117 0.53 -2.15 -24.88
C VAL A 117 0.15 -0.88 -25.62
N GLU A 118 -0.18 -1.01 -26.90
CA GLU A 118 -0.57 0.11 -27.76
C GLU A 118 -1.78 0.87 -27.19
N GLY A 119 -1.76 2.20 -27.28
CA GLY A 119 -2.83 3.06 -26.78
C GLY A 119 -2.94 3.14 -25.25
N SER A 120 -2.09 2.45 -24.48
CA SER A 120 -2.08 2.58 -23.01
C SER A 120 -1.46 3.89 -22.55
N VAL A 121 -1.78 4.33 -21.33
CA VAL A 121 -1.21 5.53 -20.72
C VAL A 121 -0.75 5.21 -19.30
N LEU A 122 0.25 5.96 -18.83
CA LEU A 122 0.69 5.93 -17.44
C LEU A 122 0.17 7.18 -16.73
N TRP A 123 -0.64 6.98 -15.70
CA TRP A 123 -1.30 8.03 -14.96
C TRP A 123 -0.65 8.23 -13.59
N MET A 124 -0.11 9.41 -13.34
CA MET A 124 0.78 9.70 -12.21
C MET A 124 0.26 10.90 -11.39
N LEU A 125 0.64 10.98 -10.11
CA LEU A 125 0.35 12.16 -9.31
C LEU A 125 1.21 13.34 -9.76
N ARG A 126 0.60 14.49 -9.99
CA ARG A 126 1.33 15.74 -10.18
C ARG A 126 2.12 16.08 -8.92
N SER A 127 3.42 16.32 -9.07
CA SER A 127 4.33 16.74 -8.00
C SER A 127 4.81 18.15 -8.26
N ASP A 128 6.08 18.34 -8.60
CA ASP A 128 6.67 19.62 -8.97
C ASP A 128 7.08 19.60 -10.45
N ALA A 129 7.38 20.78 -11.00
CA ALA A 129 7.73 20.93 -12.40
C ALA A 129 9.01 20.16 -12.80
N VAL A 130 9.92 19.93 -11.85
CA VAL A 130 11.16 19.19 -12.11
C VAL A 130 10.85 17.71 -12.28
N PHE A 131 10.02 17.15 -11.40
CA PHE A 131 9.53 15.79 -11.49
C PHE A 131 8.78 15.54 -12.80
N GLU A 132 7.81 16.39 -13.14
CA GLU A 132 7.04 16.27 -14.39
C GLU A 132 7.96 16.26 -15.61
N ARG A 133 8.86 17.25 -15.70
CA ARG A 133 9.85 17.33 -16.79
C ARG A 133 10.72 16.08 -16.86
N ASN A 134 11.21 15.59 -15.72
CA ASN A 134 12.08 14.42 -15.68
C ASN A 134 11.38 13.15 -16.15
N MET A 135 10.12 12.94 -15.77
CA MET A 135 9.34 11.78 -16.23
C MET A 135 9.09 11.84 -17.74
N LEU A 136 8.71 13.02 -18.26
CA LEU A 136 8.49 13.22 -19.70
C LEU A 136 9.77 13.04 -20.52
N CYS A 137 10.88 13.66 -20.09
CA CYS A 137 12.18 13.50 -20.76
C CYS A 137 12.66 12.05 -20.70
N ARG A 138 12.47 11.36 -19.57
CA ARG A 138 12.89 9.96 -19.45
C ARG A 138 12.04 9.05 -20.34
N ALA A 139 10.72 9.27 -20.41
CA ALA A 139 9.85 8.56 -21.34
C ALA A 139 10.31 8.75 -22.80
N ALA A 140 10.60 9.98 -23.21
CA ALA A 140 11.10 10.28 -24.56
C ALA A 140 12.42 9.55 -24.88
N VAL A 141 13.37 9.54 -23.94
CA VAL A 141 14.66 8.83 -24.08
C VAL A 141 14.46 7.32 -24.25
N GLU A 142 13.43 6.74 -23.60
CA GLU A 142 13.09 5.32 -23.71
C GLU A 142 12.24 4.99 -24.98
N GLY A 143 11.94 6.00 -25.79
CA GLY A 143 11.14 5.88 -27.01
C GLY A 143 9.63 5.77 -26.76
N VAL A 144 9.14 6.35 -25.66
CA VAL A 144 7.72 6.51 -25.35
C VAL A 144 7.32 7.95 -25.62
N ASP A 145 6.22 8.16 -26.35
CA ASP A 145 5.62 9.48 -26.53
C ASP A 145 5.28 10.10 -25.15
N PRO A 146 5.84 11.26 -24.78
CA PRO A 146 5.55 11.93 -23.52
C PRO A 146 4.06 12.20 -23.28
N ALA A 147 3.25 12.33 -24.33
CA ALA A 147 1.80 12.51 -24.20
C ALA A 147 1.08 11.30 -23.55
N ARG A 148 1.74 10.14 -23.49
CA ARG A 148 1.24 8.94 -22.81
C ARG A 148 1.48 8.96 -21.29
N ILE A 149 2.18 9.96 -20.78
CA ILE A 149 2.34 10.21 -19.34
C ILE A 149 1.37 11.32 -18.94
N ILE A 150 0.35 10.98 -18.17
CA ILE A 150 -0.71 11.90 -17.76
C ILE A 150 -0.57 12.18 -16.27
N PHE A 151 -0.65 13.46 -15.88
CA PHE A 151 -0.56 13.86 -14.48
C PHE A 151 -1.94 14.26 -13.93
N CYS A 152 -2.35 13.66 -12.81
CA CYS A 152 -3.54 14.06 -12.07
C CYS A 152 -3.22 15.02 -10.93
N ASP A 153 -4.10 15.98 -10.69
CA ASP A 153 -4.02 16.85 -9.52
C ASP A 153 -4.56 16.18 -8.25
N ARG A 154 -4.06 16.67 -7.11
CA ARG A 154 -4.56 16.30 -5.78
C ARG A 154 -6.02 16.69 -5.65
N SER A 155 -6.79 15.88 -4.92
CA SER A 155 -8.19 16.16 -4.61
C SER A 155 -8.55 15.65 -3.22
N GLY A 156 -9.77 15.97 -2.76
CA GLY A 156 -10.34 15.36 -1.57
C GLY A 156 -10.50 13.85 -1.74
N LEU A 157 -10.67 13.14 -0.61
CA LEU A 157 -10.71 11.67 -0.58
C LEU A 157 -11.82 11.11 -1.48
N ALA A 158 -13.03 11.68 -1.45
CA ALA A 158 -14.17 11.20 -2.23
C ALA A 158 -13.88 11.24 -3.75
N ASP A 159 -13.43 12.40 -4.25
CA ASP A 159 -13.05 12.57 -5.65
C ASP A 159 -11.84 11.70 -6.02
N TYR A 160 -10.89 11.53 -5.08
CA TYR A 160 -9.73 10.68 -5.29
C TYR A 160 -10.14 9.21 -5.50
N LEU A 161 -11.04 8.69 -4.67
CA LEU A 161 -11.58 7.34 -4.84
C LEU A 161 -12.35 7.20 -6.16
N ALA A 162 -13.15 8.20 -6.53
CA ALA A 162 -13.88 8.21 -7.80
C ALA A 162 -12.92 8.14 -9.01
N LYS A 163 -11.84 8.93 -8.98
CA LYS A 163 -10.79 8.94 -10.00
C LYS A 163 -10.15 7.56 -10.18
N LEU A 164 -9.83 6.85 -9.10
CA LEU A 164 -9.18 5.54 -9.16
C LEU A 164 -10.02 4.48 -9.89
N THR A 165 -11.35 4.61 -9.91
CA THR A 165 -12.24 3.69 -10.64
C THR A 165 -12.03 3.70 -12.16
N LEU A 166 -11.41 4.76 -12.70
CA LEU A 166 -11.20 4.93 -14.15
C LEU A 166 -9.89 4.30 -14.64
N ALA A 167 -9.04 3.85 -13.72
CA ALA A 167 -7.81 3.14 -14.04
C ALA A 167 -8.04 1.62 -14.20
N ASP A 168 -7.10 0.94 -14.85
CA ASP A 168 -7.21 -0.49 -15.13
C ASP A 168 -6.35 -1.36 -14.21
N LEU A 169 -5.12 -0.91 -13.93
CA LEU A 169 -4.19 -1.57 -13.02
C LEU A 169 -3.33 -0.55 -12.29
N PHE A 170 -3.23 -0.65 -10.97
CA PHE A 170 -2.30 0.13 -10.18
C PHE A 170 -0.92 -0.55 -10.16
N LEU A 171 0.11 0.18 -10.58
CA LEU A 171 1.51 -0.21 -10.60
C LEU A 171 2.20 0.35 -9.36
N ASP A 172 2.58 -0.51 -8.43
CA ASP A 172 3.24 -0.12 -7.19
C ASP A 172 4.77 0.08 -7.37
N SER A 173 5.35 0.89 -6.50
CA SER A 173 6.79 1.19 -6.46
C SER A 173 7.55 0.22 -5.56
N PHE A 174 8.82 -0.05 -5.87
CA PHE A 174 9.52 -1.21 -5.29
C PHE A 174 10.11 -0.97 -3.90
N THR A 175 10.82 0.14 -3.72
CA THR A 175 11.53 0.42 -2.45
C THR A 175 10.58 0.93 -1.37
N TYR A 176 9.57 1.69 -1.80
CA TYR A 176 8.56 2.27 -0.92
C TYR A 176 7.21 2.10 -1.60
N ASN A 177 6.52 1.03 -1.24
CA ASN A 177 5.18 0.71 -1.72
C ASN A 177 4.15 1.80 -1.37
N ALA A 178 3.03 1.73 -2.07
CA ALA A 178 1.77 2.26 -1.64
C ALA A 178 1.32 1.59 -0.32
N GLY A 179 0.88 2.41 0.64
CA GLY A 179 0.20 1.97 1.86
C GLY A 179 -1.26 2.41 1.78
N ALA A 180 -1.55 3.60 2.31
CA ALA A 180 -2.88 4.23 2.20
C ALA A 180 -3.38 4.32 0.73
N THR A 181 -2.50 4.66 -0.21
CA THR A 181 -2.83 4.68 -1.64
C THR A 181 -3.28 3.31 -2.18
N ALA A 182 -2.62 2.22 -1.77
CA ALA A 182 -2.98 0.87 -2.20
C ALA A 182 -4.33 0.46 -1.59
N SER A 183 -4.56 0.80 -0.32
CA SER A 183 -5.89 0.65 0.29
C SER A 183 -6.98 1.36 -0.50
N HIS A 184 -6.79 2.64 -0.82
CA HIS A 184 -7.76 3.41 -1.59
C HIS A 184 -8.00 2.83 -2.99
N ALA A 185 -6.95 2.33 -3.67
CA ALA A 185 -7.10 1.65 -4.95
C ALA A 185 -7.92 0.36 -4.82
N LEU A 186 -7.59 -0.49 -3.85
CA LEU A 186 -8.34 -1.72 -3.58
C LEU A 186 -9.80 -1.43 -3.22
N TRP A 187 -10.05 -0.38 -2.41
CA TRP A 187 -11.40 0.06 -2.09
C TRP A 187 -12.17 0.48 -3.34
N ALA A 188 -11.54 1.26 -4.22
CA ALA A 188 -12.12 1.70 -5.49
C ALA A 188 -12.30 0.58 -6.53
N GLY A 189 -11.91 -0.66 -6.22
CA GLY A 189 -11.98 -1.79 -7.14
C GLY A 189 -10.86 -1.83 -8.18
N LEU A 190 -9.79 -1.05 -7.98
CA LEU A 190 -8.59 -1.03 -8.81
C LEU A 190 -7.58 -2.06 -8.31
N PRO A 191 -7.25 -3.11 -9.08
CA PRO A 191 -6.25 -4.08 -8.69
C PRO A 191 -4.88 -3.43 -8.53
N VAL A 192 -4.14 -3.82 -7.48
CA VAL A 192 -2.79 -3.34 -7.17
C VAL A 192 -1.79 -4.45 -7.45
N LEU A 193 -0.86 -4.21 -8.37
CA LEU A 193 0.29 -5.08 -8.62
C LEU A 193 1.49 -4.53 -7.85
N THR A 194 2.13 -5.38 -7.04
CA THR A 194 3.32 -4.99 -6.28
C THR A 194 4.46 -5.99 -6.42
N ARG A 195 5.66 -5.53 -6.08
CA ARG A 195 6.85 -6.36 -5.92
C ARG A 195 7.31 -6.28 -4.48
N THR A 196 7.37 -7.44 -3.84
CA THR A 196 7.83 -7.59 -2.46
C THR A 196 9.35 -7.43 -2.39
N GLY A 197 9.82 -6.54 -1.52
CA GLY A 197 11.22 -6.39 -1.14
C GLY A 197 11.54 -6.90 0.27
N ALA A 198 12.69 -6.48 0.79
CA ALA A 198 13.19 -6.89 2.10
C ALA A 198 12.67 -5.99 3.25
N GLY A 199 12.68 -4.67 3.06
CA GLY A 199 12.33 -3.71 4.11
C GLY A 199 10.82 -3.52 4.29
N TYR A 200 10.42 -2.99 5.45
CA TYR A 200 9.01 -2.68 5.79
C TYR A 200 8.27 -1.96 4.65
N THR A 201 8.87 -0.88 4.13
CA THR A 201 8.26 -0.04 3.10
C THR A 201 8.05 -0.77 1.78
N ALA A 202 8.81 -1.83 1.52
CA ALA A 202 8.72 -2.65 0.31
C ALA A 202 7.79 -3.87 0.47
N ARG A 203 7.02 -3.93 1.57
CA ARG A 203 6.11 -5.05 1.88
C ARG A 203 4.69 -4.60 2.27
N MET A 204 4.44 -3.28 2.31
CA MET A 204 3.15 -2.74 2.76
C MET A 204 2.00 -3.20 1.85
N ALA A 205 2.12 -3.01 0.53
CA ALA A 205 1.07 -3.40 -0.41
C ALA A 205 0.87 -4.94 -0.42
N GLY A 206 1.95 -5.71 -0.26
CA GLY A 206 1.87 -7.17 -0.17
C GLY A 206 1.05 -7.65 1.04
N SER A 207 1.19 -6.99 2.19
CA SER A 207 0.34 -7.25 3.36
C SER A 207 -1.15 -7.01 3.05
N LEU A 208 -1.47 -5.86 2.45
CA LEU A 208 -2.86 -5.54 2.09
C LEU A 208 -3.44 -6.52 1.05
N LEU A 209 -2.65 -6.91 0.06
CA LEU A 209 -3.05 -7.87 -0.97
C LEU A 209 -3.32 -9.26 -0.40
N HIS A 210 -2.56 -9.69 0.60
CA HIS A 210 -2.89 -10.91 1.35
C HIS A 210 -4.21 -10.78 2.10
N ALA A 211 -4.42 -9.66 2.81
CA ALA A 211 -5.63 -9.44 3.61
C ALA A 211 -6.91 -9.25 2.77
N ILE A 212 -6.82 -8.86 1.50
CA ILE A 212 -7.96 -8.82 0.57
C ILE A 212 -8.06 -10.09 -0.29
N GLY A 213 -7.21 -11.10 -0.06
CA GLY A 213 -7.26 -12.37 -0.76
C GLY A 213 -6.78 -12.33 -2.22
N LEU A 214 -5.87 -11.42 -2.57
CA LEU A 214 -5.25 -11.30 -3.90
C LEU A 214 -3.72 -11.53 -3.90
N PRO A 215 -3.21 -12.62 -3.29
CA PRO A 215 -1.77 -12.88 -3.27
C PRO A 215 -1.16 -13.08 -4.67
N GLU A 216 -1.97 -13.42 -5.67
CA GLU A 216 -1.53 -13.56 -7.06
C GLU A 216 -1.05 -12.24 -7.70
N LEU A 217 -1.28 -11.08 -7.06
CA LEU A 217 -0.77 -9.78 -7.49
C LEU A 217 0.52 -9.36 -6.78
N ILE A 218 1.13 -10.28 -6.03
CA ILE A 218 2.40 -10.06 -5.33
C ILE A 218 3.50 -10.78 -6.08
N THR A 219 4.47 -10.03 -6.57
CA THR A 219 5.65 -10.55 -7.29
C THR A 219 6.91 -10.42 -6.44
N THR A 220 7.98 -11.13 -6.82
CA THR A 220 9.26 -11.14 -6.08
C THR A 220 10.45 -10.66 -6.90
N SER A 221 10.29 -10.55 -8.22
CA SER A 221 11.33 -10.09 -9.14
C SER A 221 10.80 -9.02 -10.09
N ASP A 222 11.71 -8.23 -10.66
CA ASP A 222 11.38 -7.21 -11.66
C ASP A 222 10.79 -7.85 -12.92
N GLN A 223 11.26 -9.04 -13.29
CA GLN A 223 10.79 -9.82 -14.43
C GLN A 223 9.36 -10.31 -14.23
N ASP A 224 9.05 -10.87 -13.05
CA ASP A 224 7.69 -11.34 -12.73
C ASP A 224 6.70 -10.16 -12.64
N TYR A 225 7.15 -9.03 -12.10
CA TYR A 225 6.37 -7.80 -12.06
C TYR A 225 6.00 -7.33 -13.47
N GLU A 226 6.99 -7.22 -14.37
CA GLU A 226 6.74 -6.81 -15.77
C GLU A 226 5.85 -7.82 -16.50
N ALA A 227 6.14 -9.12 -16.38
CA ALA A 227 5.39 -10.17 -17.05
C ALA A 227 3.93 -10.21 -16.59
N LEU A 228 3.67 -10.07 -15.29
CA LEU A 228 2.31 -10.05 -14.76
C LEU A 228 1.57 -8.77 -15.16
N ALA A 229 2.23 -7.60 -15.12
CA ALA A 229 1.64 -6.35 -15.60
C ALA A 229 1.21 -6.44 -17.07
N LEU A 230 2.09 -6.98 -17.92
CA LEU A 230 1.80 -7.16 -19.34
C LEU A 230 0.66 -8.16 -19.54
N ALA A 231 0.68 -9.30 -18.85
CA ALA A 231 -0.38 -10.30 -18.94
C ALA A 231 -1.74 -9.71 -18.55
N LEU A 232 -1.82 -8.94 -17.46
CA LEU A 232 -3.07 -8.27 -17.05
C LEU A 232 -3.52 -7.18 -18.03
N ALA A 233 -2.58 -6.51 -18.70
CA ALA A 233 -2.89 -5.47 -19.67
C ALA A 233 -3.33 -5.99 -21.05
N THR A 234 -2.98 -7.23 -21.37
CA THR A 234 -3.21 -7.87 -22.69
C THR A 234 -4.23 -9.01 -22.65
N ASP A 235 -4.63 -9.46 -21.47
CA ASP A 235 -5.69 -10.45 -21.25
C ASP A 235 -6.85 -9.82 -20.45
N PRO A 236 -7.85 -9.24 -21.15
CA PRO A 236 -9.00 -8.61 -20.50
C PRO A 236 -9.82 -9.55 -19.62
N GLU A 237 -9.90 -10.84 -19.97
CA GLU A 237 -10.63 -11.82 -19.17
C GLU A 237 -9.93 -12.09 -17.84
N ARG A 238 -8.60 -12.20 -17.87
CA ARG A 238 -7.81 -12.36 -16.65
C ARG A 238 -7.96 -11.16 -15.73
N LEU A 239 -7.86 -9.94 -16.26
CA LEU A 239 -8.07 -8.74 -15.45
C LEU A 239 -9.50 -8.67 -14.91
N ALA A 240 -10.51 -9.02 -15.73
CA ALA A 240 -11.90 -9.05 -15.29
C ALA A 240 -12.10 -10.04 -14.13
N ARG A 241 -11.51 -11.24 -14.19
CA ARG A 241 -11.56 -12.21 -13.07
C ARG A 241 -10.97 -11.63 -11.78
N ILE A 242 -9.84 -10.91 -11.87
CA ILE A 242 -9.23 -10.23 -10.71
C ILE A 242 -10.14 -9.13 -10.17
N LYS A 243 -10.71 -8.28 -11.04
CA LYS A 243 -11.64 -7.20 -10.62
C LYS A 243 -12.91 -7.76 -9.98
N THR A 244 -13.48 -8.84 -10.52
CA THR A 244 -14.64 -9.55 -9.92
C THR A 244 -14.28 -10.10 -8.55
N LYS A 245 -13.13 -10.77 -8.42
CA LYS A 245 -12.65 -11.30 -7.14
C LYS A 245 -12.42 -10.18 -6.11
N LEU A 246 -11.78 -9.08 -6.50
CA LEU A 246 -11.61 -7.90 -5.64
C LEU A 246 -12.96 -7.33 -5.16
N GLY A 247 -13.93 -7.19 -6.06
CA GLY A 247 -15.27 -6.70 -5.73
C GLY A 247 -15.99 -7.58 -4.69
N ALA A 248 -15.88 -8.90 -4.80
CA ALA A 248 -16.44 -9.84 -3.83
C ALA A 248 -15.67 -9.83 -2.50
N ASN A 249 -14.34 -9.82 -2.56
CA ASN A 249 -13.47 -9.88 -1.39
C ASN A 249 -13.55 -8.62 -0.54
N ARG A 250 -13.82 -7.45 -1.13
CA ARG A 250 -13.99 -6.18 -0.39
C ARG A 250 -15.01 -6.26 0.75
N ALA A 251 -16.07 -7.08 0.60
CA ALA A 251 -17.11 -7.25 1.61
C ALA A 251 -16.94 -8.50 2.48
N THR A 252 -15.99 -9.38 2.18
CA THR A 252 -15.90 -10.73 2.77
C THR A 252 -14.54 -11.05 3.39
N GLU A 253 -13.47 -10.36 2.99
CA GLU A 253 -12.13 -10.53 3.52
C GLU A 253 -11.74 -9.40 4.51
N PRO A 254 -10.74 -9.63 5.39
CA PRO A 254 -10.52 -8.81 6.59
C PRO A 254 -10.02 -7.40 6.35
N LEU A 255 -9.50 -7.08 5.14
CA LEU A 255 -8.83 -5.80 4.90
C LEU A 255 -9.72 -4.60 5.26
N PHE A 256 -11.01 -4.65 4.93
CA PHE A 256 -11.97 -3.58 5.20
C PHE A 256 -13.02 -3.97 6.25
N ASP A 257 -12.68 -4.88 7.17
CA ASP A 257 -13.50 -5.12 8.36
C ASP A 257 -12.92 -4.34 9.54
N THR A 258 -13.35 -3.09 9.70
CA THR A 258 -12.86 -2.17 10.73
C THR A 258 -13.12 -2.72 12.14
N ASN A 259 -14.25 -3.40 12.35
CA ASN A 259 -14.62 -3.96 13.63
C ASN A 259 -13.71 -5.16 14.00
N LEU A 260 -13.45 -6.05 13.04
CA LEU A 260 -12.52 -7.15 13.22
C LEU A 260 -11.10 -6.65 13.52
N PHE A 261 -10.62 -5.66 12.76
CA PHE A 261 -9.33 -5.04 13.00
C PHE A 261 -9.25 -4.43 14.41
N THR A 262 -10.27 -3.67 14.80
CA THR A 262 -10.36 -3.04 16.13
C THR A 262 -10.28 -4.09 17.24
N HIS A 263 -10.98 -5.21 17.07
CA HIS A 263 -10.91 -6.29 18.04
C HIS A 263 -9.51 -6.92 18.12
N HIS A 264 -8.86 -7.18 16.99
CA HIS A 264 -7.52 -7.77 16.97
C HIS A 264 -6.47 -6.83 17.60
N ILE A 265 -6.53 -5.53 17.31
CA ILE A 265 -5.59 -4.58 17.89
C ILE A 265 -5.83 -4.41 19.40
N GLU A 266 -7.09 -4.43 19.85
CA GLU A 266 -7.44 -4.44 21.28
C GLU A 266 -6.90 -5.67 22.01
N LEU A 267 -7.03 -6.86 21.42
CA LEU A 267 -6.43 -8.09 21.96
C LEU A 267 -4.90 -7.96 22.05
N GLY A 268 -4.25 -7.38 21.05
CA GLY A 268 -2.82 -7.08 21.09
C GLY A 268 -2.43 -6.18 22.26
N TYR A 269 -3.22 -5.12 22.51
CA TYR A 269 -3.02 -4.25 23.68
C TYR A 269 -3.25 -4.97 25.01
N GLN A 270 -4.29 -5.80 25.10
CA GLN A 270 -4.58 -6.60 26.30
C GLN A 270 -3.46 -7.58 26.60
N HIS A 271 -2.90 -8.27 25.59
CA HIS A 271 -1.75 -9.14 25.76
C HIS A 271 -0.51 -8.37 26.25
N ALA A 272 -0.21 -7.21 25.64
CA ALA A 272 0.90 -6.37 26.07
C ALA A 272 0.74 -5.88 27.52
N TYR A 273 -0.47 -5.47 27.89
CA TYR A 273 -0.81 -5.06 29.25
C TYR A 273 -0.72 -6.20 30.25
N GLN A 274 -1.28 -7.38 29.92
CA GLN A 274 -1.26 -8.54 30.80
C GLN A 274 0.18 -8.96 31.12
N ARG A 275 1.07 -8.98 30.13
CA ARG A 275 2.51 -9.25 30.34
C ARG A 275 3.14 -8.29 31.33
N TYR A 276 2.92 -6.99 31.14
CA TYR A 276 3.39 -5.95 32.06
C TYR A 276 2.82 -6.14 33.47
N PHE A 277 1.51 -6.38 33.58
CA PHE A 277 0.80 -6.52 34.85
C PHE A 277 1.35 -7.66 35.71
N ILE A 278 1.75 -8.77 35.10
CA ILE A 278 2.36 -9.92 35.80
C ILE A 278 3.89 -9.82 35.90
N GLY A 279 4.50 -8.68 35.56
CA GLY A 279 5.93 -8.42 35.72
C GLY A 279 6.84 -9.05 34.66
N LEU A 280 6.31 -9.48 33.51
CA LEU A 280 7.13 -10.00 32.41
C LEU A 280 7.68 -8.85 31.54
N ALA A 281 8.90 -9.04 31.04
CA ALA A 281 9.48 -8.14 30.03
C ALA A 281 8.68 -8.20 28.72
N PRO A 282 8.72 -7.13 27.88
CA PRO A 282 8.16 -7.18 26.54
C PRO A 282 8.70 -8.36 25.73
N ASP A 283 7.82 -9.04 25.00
CA ASP A 283 8.20 -10.03 23.98
C ASP A 283 7.24 -9.99 22.81
N ASP A 284 7.58 -10.63 21.69
CA ASP A 284 6.68 -10.66 20.53
C ASP A 284 5.33 -11.31 20.91
N ILE A 285 4.26 -10.77 20.35
CA ILE A 285 2.88 -11.19 20.62
C ILE A 285 2.25 -11.57 19.28
N ASP A 286 1.78 -12.80 19.18
CA ASP A 286 0.91 -13.23 18.09
C ASP A 286 -0.55 -13.09 18.53
N VAL A 287 -1.29 -12.20 17.88
CA VAL A 287 -2.74 -12.09 18.08
C VAL A 287 -3.42 -13.23 17.32
N ALA A 288 -4.30 -13.96 18.01
CA ALA A 288 -5.04 -15.07 17.40
C ALA A 288 -6.11 -14.55 16.41
N ASP A 289 -6.27 -15.24 15.29
CA ASP A 289 -7.33 -14.91 14.33
C ASP A 289 -8.70 -15.38 14.83
N ARG A 290 -9.55 -14.42 15.22
CA ARG A 290 -10.93 -14.67 15.63
C ARG A 290 -11.79 -15.35 14.56
N ARG A 291 -11.47 -15.23 13.27
CA ARG A 291 -12.20 -15.97 12.22
C ARG A 291 -12.02 -17.49 12.36
N THR A 292 -10.91 -17.91 12.97
CA THR A 292 -10.57 -19.33 13.19
C THR A 292 -10.80 -19.83 14.62
N ALA A 293 -11.08 -18.94 15.57
CA ALA A 293 -11.24 -19.25 16.99
C ALA A 293 -12.63 -19.82 17.36
N ARG A 294 -13.20 -20.69 16.52
CA ARG A 294 -14.44 -21.43 16.81
C ARG A 294 -14.16 -22.84 17.29
#